data_AF-S2DPG9-F1
#
_entry.id   AF-S2DPG9-F1
#
_cell.length_a   1.000
_cell.length_b   1.000
_cell.length_c   1.000
_cell.angle_alpha   90.00
_cell.angle_beta   90.00
_cell.angle_gamma   90.00
#
_symmetry.space_group_name_H-M   'P 1'
#
loop_
_entity.id
_entity.type
_entity.pdbx_description
1 polymer ?
#
loop_
_entity_poly.entity_id
_entity_poly.type
_entity_poly.pdbx_seq_one_letter_code
_entity_poly.pdbx_strand_id
1 'polypeptide(L)'
;MSGLVNYFKFIFSGYIRKKKVLNGIKVHFKYHHGAELFDPIAMILDQYFKIHMVSDTFKVKVDQYNFEHSDFSEKLAGLKPKLDCLINLPLGLLNVQYFVLREEYRTTSFYSILLNEEPLAFWHKKYDYGKERSSIIKNEIFGTNLKSNPALQHEEEPVLFVSSADHALYLEKFIHSHVFYVTRLSQYNNICQQLQKIYKINY
;
A
#
# COMPACT_ATOMS: atom_id res chain seq x y z
N MET A 1 4.04 -37.96 3.98
CA MET A 1 4.62 -37.82 2.62
C MET A 1 4.67 -36.37 2.07
N SER A 2 4.16 -35.34 2.77
CA SER A 2 4.13 -33.95 2.26
C SER A 2 5.40 -33.12 2.49
N GLY A 3 6.28 -33.51 3.42
CA GLY A 3 7.46 -32.73 3.83
C GLY A 3 8.54 -32.61 2.75
N LEU A 4 8.91 -33.73 2.11
CA LEU A 4 9.97 -33.76 1.08
C LEU A 4 9.59 -32.95 -0.17
N VAL A 5 8.35 -33.06 -0.65
CA VAL A 5 7.87 -32.31 -1.82
C VAL A 5 7.83 -30.80 -1.54
N ASN A 6 7.45 -30.39 -0.32
CA ASN A 6 7.46 -28.98 0.08
C ASN A 6 8.89 -28.44 0.22
N TYR A 7 9.83 -29.26 0.69
CA TYR A 7 11.25 -28.92 0.79
C TYR A 7 11.88 -28.67 -0.59
N PHE A 8 11.68 -29.57 -1.56
CA PHE A 8 12.15 -29.35 -2.93
C PHE A 8 11.51 -28.13 -3.58
N LYS A 9 10.18 -27.93 -3.42
CA LYS A 9 9.51 -26.72 -3.92
C LYS A 9 10.09 -25.44 -3.34
N PHE A 10 10.48 -25.44 -2.06
CA PHE A 10 11.15 -24.32 -1.43
C PHE A 10 12.56 -24.11 -2.01
N ILE A 11 13.37 -25.16 -2.14
CA ILE A 11 14.72 -25.08 -2.72
C ILE A 11 14.69 -24.52 -4.14
N PHE A 12 13.78 -25.01 -4.99
CA PHE A 12 13.73 -24.59 -6.40
C PHE A 12 13.11 -23.21 -6.61
N SER A 13 12.09 -22.84 -5.83
CA SER A 13 11.40 -21.56 -6.03
C SER A 13 11.88 -20.43 -5.14
N GLY A 14 12.53 -20.75 -4.00
CA GLY A 14 12.81 -19.81 -2.92
C GLY A 14 11.57 -19.40 -2.12
N TYR A 15 10.40 -20.04 -2.34
CA TYR A 15 9.13 -19.63 -1.73
C TYR A 15 8.43 -20.73 -0.92
N ILE A 16 7.85 -20.33 0.21
CA ILE A 16 6.94 -21.14 1.02
C ILE A 16 5.51 -20.72 0.70
N ARG A 17 4.66 -21.67 0.31
CA ARG A 17 3.23 -21.44 0.11
C ARG A 17 2.44 -21.86 1.34
N LYS A 18 1.53 -21.01 1.81
CA LYS A 18 0.66 -21.30 2.96
C LYS A 18 -0.76 -20.82 2.68
N LYS A 19 -1.75 -21.61 3.10
CA LYS A 19 -3.15 -21.15 3.15
C LYS A 19 -3.50 -20.89 4.60
N LYS A 20 -4.14 -19.76 4.89
CA LYS A 20 -4.62 -19.42 6.24
C LYS A 20 -6.04 -18.90 6.13
N VAL A 21 -6.84 -19.11 7.17
CA VAL A 21 -8.11 -18.42 7.32
C VAL A 21 -7.87 -17.23 8.24
N LEU A 22 -8.08 -16.00 7.73
CA LEU A 22 -8.02 -14.76 8.48
C LEU A 22 -9.44 -14.23 8.62
N ASN A 23 -10.00 -14.28 9.83
CA ASN A 23 -11.35 -13.81 10.14
C ASN A 23 -12.41 -14.32 9.15
N GLY A 24 -12.39 -15.62 8.87
CA GLY A 24 -13.32 -16.28 7.95
C GLY A 24 -12.93 -16.22 6.47
N ILE A 25 -11.95 -15.40 6.09
CA ILE A 25 -11.47 -15.29 4.70
C ILE A 25 -10.31 -16.25 4.45
N LYS A 26 -10.41 -17.05 3.39
CA LYS A 26 -9.30 -17.89 2.91
C LYS A 26 -8.28 -17.02 2.20
N VAL A 27 -7.08 -16.98 2.74
CA VAL A 27 -5.95 -16.20 2.21
C VAL A 27 -4.82 -17.15 1.81
N HIS A 28 -4.29 -16.93 0.62
CA HIS A 28 -3.23 -17.75 0.03
C HIS A 28 -1.94 -16.93 -0.01
N PHE A 29 -0.93 -17.39 0.71
CA PHE A 29 0.33 -16.70 0.84
C PHE A 29 1.47 -17.44 0.13
N LYS A 30 2.43 -16.66 -0.34
CA LYS A 30 3.70 -17.10 -0.90
C LYS A 30 4.80 -16.19 -0.35
N TYR A 31 5.69 -16.72 0.51
CA TYR A 31 6.75 -15.97 1.21
C TYR A 31 8.15 -16.40 0.79
N HIS A 32 9.07 -15.47 0.62
CA HIS A 32 10.45 -15.80 0.24
C HIS A 32 11.26 -16.34 1.42
N HIS A 33 11.10 -15.81 2.65
CA HIS A 33 11.75 -16.30 3.88
C HIS A 33 10.91 -16.01 5.12
N GLY A 34 10.84 -16.96 6.07
CA GLY A 34 10.14 -16.80 7.35
C GLY A 34 8.61 -16.82 7.25
N ALA A 35 7.95 -17.16 8.36
CA ALA A 35 6.51 -16.98 8.49
C ALA A 35 6.26 -15.54 8.98
N GLU A 36 6.15 -14.57 8.08
CA GLU A 36 5.74 -13.22 8.48
C GLU A 36 4.30 -13.27 9.01
N LEU A 37 4.10 -12.75 10.23
CA LEU A 37 2.79 -12.40 10.76
C LEU A 37 2.29 -11.20 9.96
N PHE A 38 1.71 -11.46 8.79
CA PHE A 38 1.13 -10.44 7.94
C PHE A 38 -0.38 -10.64 7.83
N ASP A 39 -1.12 -9.55 8.09
CA ASP A 39 -2.55 -9.48 7.87
C ASP A 39 -2.87 -8.43 6.79
N PRO A 40 -3.03 -8.85 5.52
CA PRO A 40 -3.30 -7.94 4.40
C PRO A 40 -4.59 -7.15 4.59
N ILE A 41 -5.59 -7.73 5.25
CA ILE A 41 -6.92 -7.13 5.35
C ILE A 41 -6.88 -6.05 6.42
N ALA A 42 -6.32 -6.33 7.59
CA ALA A 42 -6.12 -5.33 8.62
C ALA A 42 -5.27 -4.16 8.11
N MET A 43 -4.22 -4.45 7.32
CA MET A 43 -3.38 -3.43 6.69
C MET A 43 -4.17 -2.50 5.75
N ILE A 44 -4.97 -3.06 4.84
CA ILE A 44 -5.78 -2.28 3.90
C ILE A 44 -6.82 -1.45 4.65
N LEU A 45 -7.49 -2.05 5.64
CA LEU A 45 -8.50 -1.36 6.43
C LEU A 45 -7.90 -0.23 7.28
N ASP A 46 -6.71 -0.40 7.87
CA ASP A 46 -5.99 0.68 8.55
C ASP A 46 -5.80 1.90 7.65
N GLN A 47 -5.31 1.69 6.43
CA GLN A 47 -5.12 2.78 5.47
C GLN A 47 -6.45 3.41 5.05
N TYR A 48 -7.50 2.60 4.87
CA TYR A 48 -8.85 3.11 4.61
C TYR A 48 -9.35 4.02 5.73
N PHE A 49 -9.24 3.62 7.00
CA PHE A 49 -9.68 4.43 8.13
C PHE A 49 -8.85 5.71 8.26
N LYS A 50 -7.53 5.63 8.11
CA LYS A 50 -6.64 6.80 8.14
C LYS A 50 -7.03 7.86 7.12
N ILE A 51 -7.33 7.46 5.87
CA ILE A 51 -7.83 8.38 4.83
C ILE A 51 -9.12 9.08 5.28
N HIS A 52 -10.07 8.35 5.87
CA HIS A 52 -11.37 8.90 6.27
C HIS A 52 -11.29 9.77 7.52
N MET A 53 -10.28 9.58 8.37
CA MET A 53 -10.05 10.37 9.58
C MET A 53 -9.29 11.68 9.36
N VAL A 54 -8.75 11.92 8.15
CA VAL A 54 -8.10 13.20 7.83
C VAL A 54 -9.12 14.33 7.95
N SER A 55 -8.79 15.36 8.74
CA SER A 55 -9.61 16.57 8.87
C SER A 55 -9.75 17.29 7.52
N ASP A 56 -10.90 17.91 7.27
CA ASP A 56 -11.17 18.61 6.00
C ASP A 56 -10.17 19.73 5.72
N THR A 57 -9.60 20.35 6.76
CA THR A 57 -8.52 21.35 6.63
C THR A 57 -7.26 20.80 5.95
N PHE A 58 -6.99 19.50 6.11
CA PHE A 58 -5.83 18.81 5.53
C PHE A 58 -6.19 17.98 4.28
N LYS A 59 -7.40 18.18 3.73
CA LYS A 59 -7.79 17.64 2.43
C LYS A 59 -7.53 18.67 1.35
N VAL A 60 -6.60 18.35 0.44
CA VAL A 60 -6.17 19.26 -0.62
C VAL A 60 -6.64 18.73 -1.97
N LYS A 61 -7.43 19.52 -2.69
CA LYS A 61 -7.80 19.21 -4.07
C LYS A 61 -6.64 19.54 -5.00
N VAL A 62 -6.27 18.60 -5.86
CA VAL A 62 -5.18 18.75 -6.84
C VAL A 62 -5.61 18.22 -8.20
N ASP A 63 -5.16 18.84 -9.29
CA ASP A 63 -5.57 18.39 -10.63
C ASP A 63 -4.84 17.12 -11.04
N GLN A 64 -3.54 17.04 -10.75
CA GLN A 64 -2.67 15.91 -11.11
C GLN A 64 -1.59 15.70 -10.05
N TYR A 65 -1.06 14.47 -10.00
CA TYR A 65 0.11 14.10 -9.22
C TYR A 65 1.25 13.81 -10.19
N ASN A 66 2.50 14.09 -9.81
CA ASN A 66 3.65 13.53 -10.53
C ASN A 66 3.93 12.07 -10.10
N PHE A 67 3.00 11.46 -9.36
CA PHE A 67 3.10 10.12 -8.80
C PHE A 67 2.29 9.16 -9.68
N GLU A 68 2.87 8.71 -10.79
CA GLU A 68 2.18 7.87 -11.78
C GLU A 68 2.41 6.38 -11.56
N HIS A 69 1.46 5.56 -12.02
CA HIS A 69 1.55 4.10 -11.91
C HIS A 69 2.74 3.49 -12.69
N SER A 70 3.04 4.07 -13.85
CA SER A 70 4.19 3.72 -14.72
C SER A 70 5.50 3.67 -13.93
N ASP A 71 5.74 4.67 -13.07
CA ASP A 71 6.93 4.77 -12.25
C ASP A 71 7.08 3.59 -11.25
N PHE A 72 5.98 2.97 -10.83
CA PHE A 72 6.02 1.81 -9.91
C PHE A 72 6.27 0.51 -10.63
N SER A 73 5.62 0.30 -11.77
CA SER A 73 5.79 -0.91 -12.56
C SER A 73 7.24 -1.08 -13.02
N GLU A 74 7.91 0.01 -13.39
CA GLU A 74 9.34 0.01 -13.72
C GLU A 74 10.23 -0.29 -12.50
N LYS A 75 9.96 0.35 -11.35
CA LYS A 75 10.74 0.12 -10.10
C LYS A 75 10.64 -1.30 -9.58
N LEU A 76 9.53 -1.98 -9.85
CA LEU A 76 9.31 -3.38 -9.44
C LEU A 76 9.71 -4.39 -10.53
N ALA A 77 10.04 -3.93 -11.74
CA ALA A 77 10.38 -4.80 -12.84
C ALA A 77 11.59 -5.69 -12.49
N GLY A 78 11.43 -7.00 -12.68
CA GLY A 78 12.47 -7.98 -12.36
C GLY A 78 12.65 -8.28 -10.87
N LEU A 79 11.96 -7.57 -9.97
CA LEU A 79 11.98 -7.86 -8.54
C LEU A 79 10.98 -8.95 -8.19
N LYS A 80 11.40 -9.81 -7.26
CA LYS A 80 10.57 -10.86 -6.70
C LYS A 80 9.97 -10.38 -5.37
N PRO A 81 8.64 -10.42 -5.19
CA PRO A 81 8.04 -9.99 -3.94
C PRO A 81 8.52 -10.86 -2.78
N LYS A 82 8.78 -10.26 -1.62
CA LYS A 82 9.08 -10.99 -0.37
C LYS A 82 7.86 -11.75 0.12
N LEU A 83 6.68 -11.20 -0.15
CA LEU A 83 5.40 -11.78 0.17
C LEU A 83 4.42 -11.47 -0.96
N ASP A 84 3.64 -12.47 -1.33
CA ASP A 84 2.57 -12.39 -2.33
C ASP A 84 1.34 -13.08 -1.74
N CYS A 85 0.23 -12.35 -1.68
CA CYS A 85 -0.95 -12.71 -0.94
C CYS A 85 -2.21 -12.56 -1.80
N LEU A 86 -2.92 -13.66 -2.00
CA LEU A 86 -4.15 -13.71 -2.79
C LEU A 86 -5.38 -13.90 -1.90
N ILE A 87 -6.39 -13.09 -2.14
CA ILE A 87 -7.67 -13.07 -1.44
C ILE A 87 -8.80 -13.07 -2.46
N ASN A 88 -9.63 -14.11 -2.44
CA ASN A 88 -10.82 -14.17 -3.28
C ASN A 88 -11.94 -13.35 -2.64
N LEU A 89 -12.38 -12.30 -3.33
CA LEU A 89 -13.54 -11.49 -2.97
C LEU A 89 -14.62 -11.62 -4.05
N PRO A 90 -15.90 -11.38 -3.73
CA PRO A 90 -16.95 -11.32 -4.76
C PRO A 90 -16.68 -10.29 -5.86
N LEU A 91 -15.95 -9.21 -5.57
CA LEU A 91 -15.58 -8.17 -6.53
C LEU A 91 -14.34 -8.52 -7.37
N GLY A 92 -13.67 -9.64 -7.08
CA GLY A 92 -12.50 -10.09 -7.82
C GLY A 92 -11.41 -10.70 -6.95
N LEU A 93 -10.30 -11.03 -7.59
CA LEU A 93 -9.09 -11.51 -6.93
C LEU A 93 -8.27 -10.31 -6.45
N LEU A 94 -8.20 -10.12 -5.15
CA LEU A 94 -7.31 -9.13 -4.56
C LEU A 94 -5.93 -9.76 -4.35
N ASN A 95 -4.89 -9.12 -4.88
CA ASN A 95 -3.50 -9.51 -4.73
C ASN A 95 -2.74 -8.42 -3.97
N VAL A 96 -2.09 -8.79 -2.88
CA VAL A 96 -1.23 -7.91 -2.09
C VAL A 96 0.19 -8.43 -2.14
N GLN A 97 1.08 -7.65 -2.75
CA GLN A 97 2.49 -7.97 -2.90
C GLN A 97 3.33 -7.02 -2.07
N TYR A 98 4.33 -7.56 -1.38
CA TYR A 98 5.27 -6.80 -0.57
C TYR A 98 6.69 -6.96 -1.11
N PHE A 99 7.35 -5.83 -1.28
CA PHE A 99 8.72 -5.71 -1.75
C PHE A 99 9.55 -4.90 -0.74
N VAL A 100 10.83 -5.24 -0.68
CA VAL A 100 11.82 -4.45 0.06
C VAL A 100 12.78 -3.88 -0.96
N LEU A 101 12.74 -2.55 -1.13
CA LEU A 101 13.61 -1.82 -2.03
C LEU A 101 14.76 -1.22 -1.22
N ARG A 102 15.98 -1.29 -1.75
CA ARG A 102 17.10 -0.51 -1.26
C ARG A 102 17.34 0.63 -2.23
N GLU A 103 16.90 1.82 -1.85
CA GLU A 103 17.28 3.06 -2.50
C GLU A 103 18.62 3.52 -1.90
N GLU A 104 19.44 4.28 -2.65
CA GLU A 104 20.87 4.55 -2.34
C GLU A 104 21.19 4.84 -0.86
N TYR A 105 20.29 5.51 -0.13
CA TYR A 105 20.47 5.86 1.28
C TYR A 105 19.35 5.39 2.20
N ARG A 106 18.37 4.62 1.72
CA ARG A 106 17.23 4.17 2.55
C ARG A 106 16.64 2.85 2.10
N THR A 107 16.14 2.09 3.06
CA THR A 107 15.27 0.95 2.77
C THR A 107 13.83 1.46 2.64
N THR A 108 13.09 0.93 1.67
CA THR A 108 11.67 1.24 1.49
C THR A 108 10.88 -0.07 1.48
N SER A 109 9.92 -0.19 2.39
CA SER A 109 8.91 -1.25 2.34
C SER A 109 7.81 -0.80 1.38
N PHE A 110 7.63 -1.54 0.30
CA PHE A 110 6.69 -1.22 -0.76
C PHE A 110 5.60 -2.28 -0.83
N TYR A 111 4.34 -1.88 -0.81
CA TYR A 111 3.20 -2.76 -1.00
C TYR A 111 2.45 -2.38 -2.28
N SER A 112 2.22 -3.36 -3.14
CA SER A 112 1.36 -3.26 -4.32
C SER A 112 0.05 -3.98 -4.04
N ILE A 113 -1.07 -3.29 -4.19
CA ILE A 113 -2.41 -3.84 -4.02
C ILE A 113 -3.09 -3.82 -5.38
N LEU A 114 -3.40 -5.00 -5.91
CA LEU A 114 -4.00 -5.21 -7.21
C LEU A 114 -5.37 -5.86 -7.06
N LEU A 115 -6.31 -5.51 -7.93
CA LEU A 115 -7.60 -6.18 -8.06
C LEU A 115 -7.73 -6.71 -9.49
N ASN A 116 -7.88 -8.03 -9.65
CA ASN A 116 -7.90 -8.69 -10.96
C ASN A 116 -6.67 -8.29 -11.81
N GLU A 117 -5.49 -8.28 -11.18
CA GLU A 117 -4.20 -7.89 -11.79
C GLU A 117 -4.06 -6.38 -12.10
N GLU A 118 -5.13 -5.60 -11.97
CA GLU A 118 -5.11 -4.16 -12.16
C GLU A 118 -4.71 -3.42 -10.87
N PRO A 119 -3.89 -2.35 -10.96
CA PRO A 119 -3.52 -1.51 -9.82
C PRO A 119 -4.71 -0.89 -9.09
N LEU A 120 -4.81 -1.15 -7.78
CA LEU A 120 -5.80 -0.52 -6.90
C LEU A 120 -5.16 0.52 -5.97
N ALA A 121 -4.03 0.17 -5.35
CA ALA A 121 -3.31 1.07 -4.46
C ALA A 121 -1.84 0.66 -4.28
N PHE A 122 -1.02 1.61 -3.86
CA PHE A 122 0.40 1.45 -3.56
C PHE A 122 0.72 2.07 -2.22
N TRP A 123 1.56 1.40 -1.43
CA TRP A 123 1.98 1.90 -0.12
C TRP A 123 3.49 1.86 0.02
N HIS A 124 4.09 3.00 0.33
CA HIS A 124 5.51 3.14 0.57
C HIS A 124 5.71 3.53 2.02
N LYS A 125 6.46 2.73 2.76
CA LYS A 125 7.03 3.12 4.04
C LYS A 125 8.51 3.38 3.83
N LYS A 126 8.88 4.66 3.86
CA LYS A 126 10.24 5.12 3.60
C LYS A 126 10.92 5.45 4.92
N TYR A 127 12.15 4.98 5.08
CA TYR A 127 12.99 5.32 6.23
C TYR A 127 13.71 6.63 5.90
N ASP A 128 13.15 7.76 6.36
CA ASP A 128 13.59 9.08 5.88
C ASP A 128 14.58 9.80 6.80
N TYR A 129 15.02 9.15 7.88
CA TYR A 129 16.09 9.64 8.77
C TYR A 129 15.97 11.13 9.15
N GLY A 130 14.75 11.62 9.41
CA GLY A 130 14.50 13.00 9.82
C GLY A 130 14.15 13.99 8.69
N LYS A 131 13.97 13.54 7.44
CA LYS A 131 13.41 14.42 6.39
C LYS A 131 12.01 14.90 6.76
N GLU A 132 11.78 16.19 6.54
CA GLU A 132 10.48 16.85 6.71
C GLU A 132 9.47 16.38 5.65
N ARG A 133 8.19 16.37 6.03
CA ARG A 133 7.07 15.96 5.17
C ARG A 133 6.93 16.91 3.99
N SER A 134 7.09 18.22 4.21
CA SER A 134 7.09 19.22 3.13
C SER A 134 8.15 18.95 2.05
N SER A 135 9.34 18.47 2.44
CA SER A 135 10.38 18.09 1.47
C SER A 135 9.94 16.93 0.58
N ILE A 136 9.24 15.94 1.14
CA ILE A 136 8.71 14.79 0.39
C ILE A 136 7.61 15.24 -0.56
N ILE A 137 6.69 16.07 -0.09
CA ILE A 137 5.61 16.64 -0.91
C ILE A 137 6.19 17.39 -2.11
N LYS A 138 7.16 18.26 -1.86
CA LYS A 138 7.79 19.07 -2.91
C LYS A 138 8.61 18.23 -3.88
N ASN A 139 9.48 17.35 -3.38
CA ASN A 139 10.46 16.68 -4.24
C ASN A 139 9.92 15.42 -4.90
N GLU A 140 8.98 14.72 -4.28
CA GLU A 140 8.54 13.39 -4.71
C GLU A 140 7.09 13.34 -5.19
N ILE A 141 6.22 14.28 -4.80
CA ILE A 141 4.78 14.21 -5.11
C ILE A 141 4.35 15.24 -6.16
N PHE A 142 4.72 16.52 -5.99
CA PHE A 142 4.23 17.61 -6.85
C PHE A 142 5.32 18.38 -7.60
N GLY A 143 6.60 18.18 -7.28
CA GLY A 143 7.67 19.02 -7.82
C GLY A 143 7.49 20.49 -7.41
N THR A 144 7.71 21.40 -8.35
CA THR A 144 7.52 22.84 -8.19
C THR A 144 6.08 23.32 -8.39
N ASN A 145 5.15 22.43 -8.74
CA ASN A 145 3.81 22.81 -9.20
C ASN A 145 2.80 23.04 -8.07
N LEU A 146 3.17 22.76 -6.82
CA LEU A 146 2.26 22.93 -5.70
C LEU A 146 2.17 24.40 -5.28
N LYS A 147 0.99 25.00 -5.48
CA LYS A 147 0.68 26.31 -4.90
C LYS A 147 0.78 26.22 -3.38
N SER A 148 1.28 27.28 -2.74
CA SER A 148 1.38 27.35 -1.29
C SER A 148 0.01 27.06 -0.66
N ASN A 149 -0.09 26.00 0.12
CA ASN A 149 -1.30 25.65 0.86
C ASN A 149 -0.96 25.63 2.36
N PRO A 150 -1.65 26.42 3.21
CA PRO A 150 -1.41 26.47 4.65
C PRO A 150 -1.42 25.09 5.33
N ALA A 151 -2.24 24.16 4.83
CA ALA A 151 -2.33 22.78 5.33
C ALA A 151 -0.98 22.03 5.28
N LEU A 152 -0.07 22.46 4.41
CA LEU A 152 1.24 21.83 4.21
C LEU A 152 2.30 22.35 5.17
N GLN A 153 2.01 23.42 5.92
CA GLN A 153 2.93 23.97 6.92
C GLN A 153 2.88 23.20 8.25
N HIS A 154 1.84 22.39 8.47
CA HIS A 154 1.67 21.59 9.68
C HIS A 154 2.35 20.23 9.50
N GLU A 155 3.64 20.13 9.81
CA GLU A 155 4.46 18.93 9.56
C GLU A 155 3.91 17.65 10.20
N GLU A 156 3.31 17.75 11.40
CA GLU A 156 2.78 16.62 12.19
C GLU A 156 1.44 16.07 11.67
N GLU A 157 0.69 16.85 10.88
CA GLU A 157 -0.65 16.49 10.47
C GLU A 157 -0.64 15.69 9.16
N PRO A 158 -1.39 14.58 9.07
CA PRO A 158 -1.52 13.85 7.82
C PRO A 158 -2.24 14.70 6.78
N VAL A 159 -1.84 14.59 5.52
CA VAL A 159 -2.52 15.28 4.42
C VAL A 159 -3.04 14.27 3.41
N LEU A 160 -4.26 14.52 2.96
CA LEU A 160 -4.90 13.78 1.90
C LEU A 160 -5.05 14.68 0.68
N PHE A 161 -4.40 14.30 -0.40
CA PHE A 161 -4.57 14.96 -1.68
C PHE A 161 -5.60 14.17 -2.50
N VAL A 162 -6.63 14.83 -3.03
CA VAL A 162 -7.69 14.19 -3.83
C VAL A 162 -7.74 14.83 -5.21
N SER A 163 -7.75 14.03 -6.26
CA SER A 163 -7.90 14.52 -7.63
C SER A 163 -9.34 14.43 -8.13
N SER A 164 -9.63 15.24 -9.16
CA SER A 164 -10.90 15.17 -9.88
C SER A 164 -11.08 13.86 -10.66
N ALA A 165 -9.99 13.11 -10.91
CA ALA A 165 -9.98 11.83 -11.61
C ALA A 165 -10.20 10.62 -10.69
N ASP A 166 -10.73 10.82 -9.47
CA ASP A 166 -10.97 9.76 -8.47
C ASP A 166 -9.67 9.10 -7.96
N HIS A 167 -8.53 9.79 -8.02
CA HIS A 167 -7.29 9.32 -7.40
C HIS A 167 -7.12 9.98 -6.02
N ALA A 168 -6.40 9.33 -5.12
CA ALA A 168 -6.06 9.90 -3.82
C ALA A 168 -4.63 9.58 -3.43
N LEU A 169 -3.98 10.51 -2.74
CA LEU A 169 -2.67 10.31 -2.14
C LEU A 169 -2.71 10.77 -0.69
N TYR A 170 -2.51 9.81 0.20
CA TYR A 170 -2.39 10.03 1.63
C TYR A 170 -0.92 10.06 2.04
N LEU A 171 -0.56 11.04 2.85
CA LEU A 171 0.78 11.20 3.40
C LEU A 171 0.72 11.46 4.91
N GLU A 172 1.31 10.57 5.68
CA GLU A 172 1.60 10.76 7.10
C GLU A 172 3.11 10.66 7.35
N LYS A 173 3.60 11.43 8.32
CA LYS A 173 4.98 11.38 8.78
C LYS A 173 5.00 11.09 10.28
N PHE A 174 5.56 9.95 10.63
CA PHE A 174 5.98 9.65 12.01
C PHE A 174 7.51 9.42 11.99
N ILE A 175 7.97 8.25 12.46
CA ILE A 175 9.35 7.79 12.29
C ILE A 175 9.66 7.58 10.79
N HIS A 176 8.71 7.00 10.07
CA HIS A 176 8.76 6.77 8.62
C HIS A 176 7.73 7.63 7.92
N SER A 177 7.99 7.96 6.66
CA SER A 177 6.99 8.56 5.79
C SER A 177 6.22 7.45 5.15
N HIS A 178 4.91 7.53 5.30
CA HIS A 178 3.98 6.62 4.66
C HIS A 178 3.31 7.38 3.53
N VAL A 179 3.65 7.00 2.30
CA VAL A 179 2.99 7.51 1.09
C VAL A 179 2.05 6.42 0.62
N PHE A 180 0.75 6.66 0.70
CA PHE A 180 -0.27 5.72 0.27
C PHE A 180 -1.07 6.31 -0.89
N TYR A 181 -0.90 5.72 -2.07
CA TYR A 181 -1.53 6.18 -3.30
C TYR A 181 -2.63 5.21 -3.71
N VAL A 182 -3.81 5.74 -4.01
CA VAL A 182 -5.00 5.01 -4.45
C VAL A 182 -5.32 5.43 -5.87
N THR A 183 -5.32 4.47 -6.79
CA THR A 183 -5.52 4.72 -8.22
C THR A 183 -6.99 5.00 -8.53
N ARG A 184 -7.94 4.43 -7.78
CA ARG A 184 -9.38 4.68 -7.92
C ARG A 184 -10.04 4.62 -6.54
N LEU A 185 -10.30 5.78 -5.96
CA LEU A 185 -10.80 5.94 -4.59
C LEU A 185 -12.18 5.31 -4.42
N SER A 186 -13.09 5.50 -5.38
CA SER A 186 -14.40 4.86 -5.36
C SER A 186 -14.32 3.33 -5.33
N GLN A 187 -13.46 2.74 -6.18
CA GLN A 187 -13.23 1.30 -6.25
C GLN A 187 -12.56 0.77 -4.97
N TYR A 188 -11.56 1.48 -4.45
CA TYR A 188 -10.89 1.14 -3.20
C TYR A 188 -11.86 1.15 -2.01
N ASN A 189 -12.73 2.16 -1.93
CA ASN A 189 -13.75 2.25 -0.90
C ASN A 189 -14.73 1.07 -0.96
N ASN A 190 -15.17 0.68 -2.15
CA ASN A 190 -16.06 -0.48 -2.32
C ASN A 190 -15.41 -1.79 -1.81
N ILE A 191 -14.12 -2.00 -2.12
CA ILE A 191 -13.37 -3.16 -1.62
C ILE A 191 -13.25 -3.10 -0.09
N CYS A 192 -12.91 -1.94 0.48
CA CYS A 192 -12.75 -1.79 1.93
C CYS A 192 -14.07 -2.02 2.69
N GLN A 193 -15.19 -1.50 2.18
CA GLN A 193 -16.51 -1.77 2.76
C GLN A 193 -16.86 -3.26 2.74
N GLN A 194 -16.52 -3.97 1.66
CA GLN A 194 -16.71 -5.41 1.59
C GLN A 194 -15.82 -6.15 2.60
N LEU A 195 -14.55 -5.75 2.70
CA LEU A 195 -13.62 -6.30 3.68
C LEU A 195 -14.12 -6.08 5.11
N GLN A 196 -14.56 -4.87 5.47
CA GLN A 196 -15.13 -4.56 6.79
C GLN A 196 -16.31 -5.47 7.15
N LYS A 197 -17.27 -5.64 6.24
CA LYS A 197 -18.44 -6.51 6.43
C LYS A 197 -18.02 -7.95 6.74
N ILE A 198 -17.02 -8.46 6.03
CA ILE A 198 -16.54 -9.82 6.24
C ILE A 198 -15.72 -9.93 7.53
N TYR A 199 -14.91 -8.91 7.83
CA TYR A 199 -14.04 -8.86 9.00
C TYR A 199 -14.79 -8.57 10.31
N LYS A 200 -16.10 -8.30 10.25
CA LYS A 200 -16.99 -7.98 11.39
C LYS A 200 -16.44 -6.86 12.27
N ILE A 201 -15.71 -5.93 11.66
CA ILE A 201 -15.25 -4.74 12.37
C ILE A 201 -16.43 -3.76 12.38
N ASN A 202 -17.04 -3.58 13.55
CA ASN A 202 -17.91 -2.46 13.83
C ASN A 202 -17.00 -1.35 14.41
N TYR A 203 -16.75 -0.30 13.64
CA TYR A 203 -16.26 0.97 14.19
C TYR A 203 -17.44 1.92 14.33
#